data_AF-A0A941VIQ1-F1
#
_entry.id   AF-A0A941VIQ1-F1
#
_cell.length_a   1.000
_cell.length_b   1.000
_cell.length_c   1.000
_cell.angle_alpha   90.00
_cell.angle_beta   90.00
_cell.angle_gamma   90.00
#
_symmetry.space_group_name_H-M   'P 1'
#
loop_
_entity.id
_entity.type
_entity.pdbx_description
1 polymer ?
#
loop_
_entity_poly.entity_id
_entity_poly.type
_entity_poly.pdbx_seq_one_letter_code
_entity_poly.pdbx_strand_id
1 'polypeptide(L)' 'MVQIGSEVLRLAPGGIIIDTNNRTITHGQLPPGAEVLYVTDKNGEVLRIVLLTPEEQARLDRAK' A
#
# COMPACT_ATOMS: atom_id res chain seq x y z
N MET A 1 4.19 5.92 -10.64
CA MET A 1 4.43 4.53 -10.20
C MET A 1 4.63 4.55 -8.69
N VAL A 2 4.34 3.45 -8.01
CA VAL A 2 4.49 3.31 -6.56
C VAL A 2 5.39 2.12 -6.30
N GLN A 3 6.38 2.29 -5.43
CA GLN A 3 7.25 1.21 -5.00
C GLN A 3 6.66 0.54 -3.75
N ILE A 4 6.44 -0.76 -3.82
CA ILE A 4 5.94 -1.60 -2.73
C ILE A 4 6.94 -2.73 -2.52
N GLY A 5 7.67 -2.68 -1.40
CA GLY A 5 8.81 -3.58 -1.18
C GLY A 5 9.84 -3.49 -2.31
N SER A 6 10.08 -4.61 -2.99
CA SER A 6 10.96 -4.72 -4.17
C SER A 6 10.24 -4.54 -5.51
N GLU A 7 8.92 -4.39 -5.51
CA GLU A 7 8.12 -4.27 -6.73
C GLU A 7 7.77 -2.81 -7.04
N VAL A 8 7.76 -2.46 -8.33
CA VAL A 8 7.28 -1.17 -8.80
C VAL A 8 5.95 -1.39 -9.52
N LEU A 9 4.87 -0.93 -8.90
CA LEU A 9 3.52 -1.08 -9.43
C LEU A 9 2.96 0.25 -9.96
N ARG A 10 2.00 0.16 -10.87
CA ARG A 10 1.28 1.33 -11.38
C ARG A 10 0.08 1.62 -10.51
N LEU A 11 0.00 2.85 -9.99
CA LEU A 11 -1.21 3.34 -9.34
C LEU A 11 -2.22 3.74 -10.42
N ALA A 12 -3.44 3.21 -10.33
CA ALA A 12 -4.52 3.53 -11.24
C ALA A 12 -4.90 5.03 -11.14
N PRO A 13 -5.47 5.63 -12.20
CA PRO A 13 -6.08 6.95 -12.09
C PRO A 13 -7.13 6.99 -10.98
N GLY A 14 -6.97 7.89 -10.00
CA GLY A 14 -7.85 7.96 -8.83
C GLY A 14 -7.54 6.96 -7.72
N GLY A 15 -6.47 6.18 -7.84
CA GLY A 15 -6.01 5.31 -6.77
C GLY A 15 -5.56 6.10 -5.54
N ILE A 16 -5.80 5.53 -4.36
CA ILE A 16 -5.52 6.20 -3.08
C ILE A 16 -4.51 5.41 -2.24
N ILE A 17 -3.70 6.14 -1.46
CA ILE A 17 -2.74 5.58 -0.51
C ILE A 17 -3.12 6.10 0.87
N ILE A 18 -3.32 5.20 1.82
CA ILE A 18 -3.74 5.53 3.19
C ILE A 18 -2.61 5.19 4.15
N ASP A 19 -2.11 6.18 4.88
CA ASP A 19 -1.08 5.98 5.90
C ASP A 19 -1.62 5.31 7.17
N THR A 20 -0.73 5.00 8.10
CA THR A 20 -1.06 4.39 9.40
C THR A 20 -1.93 5.27 10.30
N ASN A 21 -2.06 6.56 9.98
CA ASN A 21 -2.92 7.52 10.69
C ASN A 21 -4.24 7.75 9.95
N ASN A 22 -4.61 6.89 9.00
CA ASN A 22 -5.79 7.01 8.14
C ASN A 22 -5.84 8.29 7.30
N ARG A 23 -4.68 8.80 6.87
CA ARG A 23 -4.55 9.97 6.00
C ARG A 23 -4.29 9.54 4.57
N THR A 24 -4.96 10.19 3.62
CA THR A 24 -4.60 10.04 2.21
C THR A 24 -3.27 10.72 1.94
N ILE A 25 -2.30 9.97 1.45
CA ILE A 25 -0.97 10.46 1.10
C ILE A 25 -0.70 10.29 -0.39
N THR A 26 0.29 11.02 -0.89
CA THR A 26 0.77 10.86 -2.27
C THR A 26 1.83 9.75 -2.36
N HIS A 27 2.05 9.23 -3.56
CA HIS A 27 3.04 8.18 -3.81
C HIS A 27 4.46 8.56 -3.36
N GLY A 28 4.84 9.83 -3.42
CA GLY A 28 6.15 10.31 -2.96
C GLY A 28 6.31 10.34 -1.44
N GLN A 29 5.22 10.22 -0.69
CA GLN A 29 5.23 10.17 0.78
C GLN A 29 5.19 8.74 1.33
N LEU A 30 5.05 7.73 0.46
CA LEU A 30 5.09 6.34 0.86
C LEU A 30 6.52 6.00 1.31
N PRO A 31 6.74 5.59 2.58
CA PRO A 31 8.06 5.21 3.04
C PRO A 31 8.58 4.00 2.26
N PRO A 32 9.86 4.02 1.84
CA PRO A 32 10.45 2.88 1.15
C PRO A 32 10.48 1.66 2.09
N GLY A 33 10.06 0.51 1.58
CA GLY A 33 10.01 -0.73 2.36
C GLY A 33 8.89 -0.80 3.41
N ALA A 34 7.93 0.13 3.38
CA ALA A 34 6.73 0.00 4.22
C ALA A 34 5.95 -1.26 3.85
N GLU A 35 5.53 -2.00 4.87
CA GLU A 35 4.56 -3.08 4.71
C GLU A 35 3.19 -2.48 4.40
N VAL A 36 2.59 -2.95 3.30
CA VAL A 36 1.31 -2.45 2.82
C VAL A 36 0.42 -3.57 2.35
N LEU A 37 -0.88 -3.38 2.49
CA LEU A 37 -1.87 -4.12 1.73
C LEU A 37 -2.31 -3.30 0.53
N TYR A 38 -2.47 -3.95 -0.61
CA TYR A 38 -2.98 -3.29 -1.80
C TYR A 38 -4.01 -4.15 -2.53
N VAL A 39 -4.86 -3.47 -3.29
CA VAL A 39 -5.86 -4.09 -4.17
C VAL A 39 -5.61 -3.62 -5.58
N THR A 40 -5.54 -4.55 -6.53
CA THR A 40 -5.42 -4.28 -7.95
C THR A 40 -6.75 -4.39 -8.68
N ASP A 41 -6.88 -3.70 -9.80
CA ASP A 41 -8.00 -3.83 -10.73
C ASP A 41 -7.79 -5.00 -11.72
N LYS A 42 -8.73 -5.15 -12.65
CA LYS A 42 -8.66 -6.18 -13.70
C LYS A 42 -7.49 -6.01 -14.68
N ASN A 43 -6.90 -4.83 -14.75
CA ASN A 43 -5.76 -4.51 -15.59
C ASN A 43 -4.43 -4.66 -14.82
N GLY A 44 -4.48 -5.02 -13.53
CA GLY A 44 -3.31 -5.12 -12.65
C GLY A 44 -2.85 -3.78 -12.08
N GLU A 45 -3.63 -2.70 -12.24
CA GLU A 45 -3.32 -1.40 -11.67
C GLU A 45 -3.79 -1.30 -10.23
N VAL A 46 -3.01 -0.66 -9.36
CA VAL A 46 -3.32 -0.55 -7.94
C VAL A 46 -4.41 0.50 -7.73
N LEU A 47 -5.54 0.10 -7.14
CA LEU A 47 -6.67 0.97 -6.79
C LEU A 47 -6.50 1.57 -5.39
N ARG A 48 -5.99 0.79 -4.45
CA ARG A 48 -5.85 1.21 -3.05
C ARG A 48 -4.62 0.59 -2.43
N ILE A 49 -3.89 1.39 -1.65
CA ILE A 49 -2.78 0.97 -0.80
C ILE A 49 -3.09 1.41 0.63
N VAL A 50 -2.85 0.53 1.59
CA VAL A 50 -2.99 0.80 3.03
C VAL A 50 -1.69 0.42 3.71
N LEU A 51 -1.04 1.38 4.36
CA LEU A 51 0.13 1.12 5.19
C LEU A 51 -0.31 0.43 6.47
N LEU A 52 0.38 -0.63 6.82
CA LEU A 52 0.12 -1.36 8.06
C LEU A 52 0.96 -0.79 9.20
N THR A 53 0.38 -0.72 10.40
CA THR A 53 1.20 -0.56 11.60
C THR A 53 1.96 -1.86 11.91
N PRO A 54 3.05 -1.81 12.69
CA PRO A 54 3.75 -3.02 13.13
C PRO A 54 2.85 -4.04 13.83
N GLU A 55 1.86 -3.58 14.60
CA GLU A 55 0.89 -4.45 15.28
C GLU A 55 -0.08 -5.11 14.29
N GLU A 56 -0.54 -4.37 13.29
CA GLU A 56 -1.41 -4.91 12.23
C GLU A 56 -0.68 -5.92 11.36
N GLN A 57 0.59 -5.64 11.04
CA GLN A 57 1.48 -6.57 10.34
C GLN A 57 1.65 -7.85 11.16
N ALA A 58 1.99 -7.73 12.44
CA ALA A 58 2.15 -8.90 13.32
C ALA A 58 0.85 -9.73 13.44
N ARG A 59 -0.32 -9.09 13.40
CA ARG A 59 -1.61 -9.79 13.36
C ARG A 59 -1.82 -10.51 12.04
N LEU A 60 -1.46 -9.89 10.92
CA LEU A 60 -1.56 -10.50 9.59
C LEU A 60 -0.63 -11.71 9.47
N ASP A 61 0.61 -11.61 9.94
CA ASP A 61 1.59 -12.69 9.91
C ASP A 61 1.15 -13.90 10.75
N ARG A 62 0.44 -13.67 11.85
CA ARG A 62 -0.18 -14.74 12.67
C ARG A 62 -1.41 -15.36 12.03
N ALA A 63 -2.07 -14.66 11.12
CA ALA A 63 -3.30 -15.10 10.46
C ALA A 63 -3.05 -15.80 9.11
N LYS A 64 -1.82 -15.73 8.58
CA LYS A 64 -1.33 -16.54 7.46
C LYS A 64 -0.96 -17.96 7.93
#